data_AF-A0A2S0N5W5-F1
#
_entry.id   AF-A0A2S0N5W5-F1
#
_cell.length_a   1.000
_cell.length_b   1.000
_cell.length_c   1.000
_cell.angle_alpha   90.00
_cell.angle_beta   90.00
_cell.angle_gamma   90.00
#
_symmetry.space_group_name_H-M   'P 1'
#
loop_
_entity.id
_entity.type
_entity.pdbx_description
1 polymer ?
#
loop_
_entity_poly.entity_id
_entity_poly.type
_entity_poly.pdbx_seq_one_letter_code
_entity_poly.pdbx_strand_id
1 'polypeptide(L)'
;MKRTLLALALTLTVAGPAMANEALAKSKNCMACHSIDKKVVGPAYKDVAKKFAGQKDAVDMLANAIIKGSKGVWGPVPMPANTQVSAAEAKELATWVMSLK
;
A
#
# COMPACT_ATOMS: atom_id res chain seq x y z
N MET A 1 2.03 -57.77 -4.58
CA MET A 1 1.65 -56.67 -5.48
C MET A 1 0.77 -55.68 -4.72
N LYS A 2 1.31 -54.55 -4.27
CA LYS A 2 0.47 -53.42 -3.84
C LYS A 2 1.27 -52.14 -4.07
N ARG A 3 0.85 -51.44 -5.13
CA ARG A 3 1.41 -50.20 -5.65
C ARG A 3 1.14 -49.10 -4.63
N THR A 4 2.19 -48.61 -3.97
CA THR A 4 2.14 -47.39 -3.17
C THR A 4 2.08 -46.20 -4.14
N LEU A 5 0.89 -45.61 -4.27
CA LEU A 5 0.69 -44.35 -5.00
C LEU A 5 1.10 -43.21 -4.07
N LEU A 6 2.23 -42.55 -4.38
CA LEU A 6 2.59 -41.25 -3.82
C LEU A 6 1.66 -40.19 -4.43
N ALA A 7 0.75 -39.64 -3.62
CA ALA A 7 -0.01 -38.45 -3.98
C ALA A 7 0.83 -37.21 -3.64
N LEU A 8 1.36 -36.55 -4.67
CA LEU A 8 2.07 -35.28 -4.55
C LEU A 8 1.02 -34.15 -4.40
N ALA A 9 0.74 -33.75 -3.17
CA ALA A 9 -0.13 -32.62 -2.88
C ALA A 9 0.59 -31.31 -3.24
N LEU A 10 0.20 -30.70 -4.36
CA LEU A 10 0.67 -29.39 -4.79
C LEU A 10 0.01 -28.31 -3.92
N THR A 11 0.71 -27.83 -2.90
CA THR A 11 0.25 -26.70 -2.09
C THR A 11 0.36 -25.41 -2.90
N LEU A 12 -0.76 -24.91 -3.43
CA LEU A 12 -0.84 -23.54 -3.96
C LEU A 12 -0.64 -22.55 -2.81
N THR A 13 0.53 -21.93 -2.75
CA THR A 13 0.74 -20.75 -1.91
C THR A 13 -0.07 -19.60 -2.48
N VAL A 14 -1.17 -19.25 -1.82
CA VAL A 14 -1.96 -18.05 -2.16
C VAL A 14 -1.10 -16.83 -1.85
N ALA A 15 -0.53 -16.21 -2.88
CA ALA A 15 0.10 -14.90 -2.76
C ALA A 15 -1.00 -13.90 -2.38
N GLY A 16 -1.02 -13.47 -1.12
CA GLY A 16 -2.07 -12.61 -0.59
C GLY A 16 -2.06 -11.19 -1.17
N PRO A 17 -3.18 -10.46 -1.04
CA PRO A 17 -3.34 -9.10 -1.59
C PRO A 17 -2.31 -8.09 -1.08
N ALA A 18 -1.69 -8.33 0.07
CA ALA A 18 -0.64 -7.47 0.63
C ALA A 18 0.61 -7.36 -0.27
N MET A 19 1.01 -8.45 -0.95
CA MET A 19 2.18 -8.46 -1.82
C MET A 19 1.92 -7.73 -3.15
N ALA A 20 0.70 -7.86 -3.68
CA ALA A 20 0.29 -7.21 -4.93
C ALA A 20 0.27 -5.67 -4.79
N ASN A 21 -0.16 -5.17 -3.63
CA ASN A 21 -0.26 -3.73 -3.39
C ASN A 21 1.09 -3.05 -3.14
N GLU A 22 2.06 -3.75 -2.53
CA GLU A 22 3.44 -3.26 -2.47
C GLU A 22 4.08 -3.19 -3.86
N ALA A 23 3.80 -4.19 -4.72
CA ALA A 23 4.25 -4.20 -6.10
C ALA A 23 3.65 -3.03 -6.91
N LEU A 24 2.36 -2.71 -6.69
CA LEU A 24 1.73 -1.53 -7.27
C LEU A 24 2.38 -0.23 -6.78
N ALA A 25 2.66 -0.11 -5.48
CA ALA A 25 3.33 1.06 -4.92
C ALA A 25 4.75 1.23 -5.50
N LYS A 26 5.46 0.12 -5.75
CA LYS A 26 6.75 0.12 -6.46
C LYS A 26 6.59 0.54 -7.92
N SER A 27 5.62 -0.02 -8.66
CA SER A 27 5.43 0.30 -10.08
C SER A 27 4.99 1.74 -10.33
N LYS A 28 4.29 2.36 -9.37
CA LYS A 28 3.91 3.78 -9.38
C LYS A 28 4.96 4.71 -8.76
N ASN A 29 6.15 4.18 -8.45
CA ASN A 29 7.31 4.91 -7.92
C ASN A 29 7.09 5.55 -6.54
N CYS A 30 6.15 5.04 -5.74
CA CYS A 30 5.86 5.59 -4.41
C CYS A 30 7.04 5.41 -3.43
N MET A 31 7.83 4.34 -3.62
CA MET A 31 8.99 4.00 -2.79
C MET A 31 10.17 4.96 -2.91
N ALA A 32 10.16 5.87 -3.88
CA ALA A 32 11.16 6.93 -3.98
C ALA A 32 11.02 7.97 -2.85
N CYS A 33 9.82 8.14 -2.31
CA CYS A 33 9.51 9.14 -1.29
C CYS A 33 8.99 8.54 0.02
N HIS A 34 8.51 7.29 -0.01
CA HIS A 34 7.96 6.60 1.15
C HIS A 34 8.67 5.27 1.38
N SER A 35 8.60 4.78 2.61
CA SER A 35 8.94 3.40 2.92
C SER A 35 7.92 2.83 3.90
N ILE A 36 7.99 1.52 4.16
CA ILE A 36 7.04 0.85 5.07
C ILE A 36 7.18 1.40 6.50
N ASP A 37 8.39 1.48 7.02
CA ASP A 37 8.68 1.65 8.45
C ASP A 37 9.58 2.85 8.79
N LYS A 38 10.13 3.52 7.78
CA LYS A 38 11.03 4.67 7.97
C LYS A 38 10.56 5.89 7.18
N LYS A 39 10.77 7.06 7.77
CA LYS A 39 10.60 8.33 7.04
C LYS A 39 11.69 8.44 5.96
N VAL A 40 11.30 8.85 4.75
CA VAL A 40 12.22 9.15 3.65
C VAL A 40 12.07 10.63 3.29
N VAL A 41 11.20 10.96 2.34
CA VAL A 41 10.74 12.34 2.07
C VAL A 41 9.37 12.52 2.71
N GLY A 42 8.46 11.61 2.38
CA GLY A 42 7.17 11.43 3.04
C GLY A 42 7.28 10.58 4.31
N PRO A 43 6.18 10.48 5.07
CA PRO A 43 6.08 9.62 6.25
C PRO A 43 6.24 8.14 5.90
N ALA A 44 6.63 7.34 6.90
CA ALA A 44 6.52 5.89 6.81
C ALA A 44 5.04 5.49 6.65
N TYR A 45 4.75 4.44 5.87
CA TYR A 45 3.37 3.98 5.71
C TYR A 45 2.76 3.50 7.03
N LYS A 46 3.56 2.90 7.92
CA LYS A 46 3.13 2.58 9.29
C LYS A 46 2.68 3.81 10.09
N ASP A 47 3.37 4.94 9.93
CA ASP A 47 2.98 6.19 10.59
C ASP A 47 1.67 6.76 10.02
N VAL A 48 1.45 6.61 8.71
CA VAL A 48 0.18 6.96 8.06
C VAL A 48 -0.95 6.10 8.63
N ALA A 49 -0.77 4.77 8.65
CA ALA A 49 -1.75 3.83 9.18
C ALA A 49 -2.09 4.14 10.64
N LYS A 50 -1.08 4.45 11.46
CA LYS A 50 -1.23 4.81 12.87
C LYS A 50 -1.96 6.14 13.05
N LYS A 51 -1.61 7.18 12.29
CA LYS A 51 -2.24 8.51 12.40
C LYS A 51 -3.73 8.48 12.06
N PHE A 52 -4.11 7.69 11.05
CA PHE A 52 -5.47 7.60 10.55
C PHE A 52 -6.26 6.41 11.12
N ALA A 53 -5.69 5.66 12.08
CA ALA A 53 -6.35 4.52 12.70
C ALA A 53 -7.70 4.95 13.33
N GLY A 54 -8.76 4.21 13.02
CA GLY A 54 -10.11 4.48 13.53
C GLY A 54 -10.90 5.56 12.79
N GLN A 55 -10.30 6.27 11.83
CA GLN A 55 -11.03 7.22 10.98
C GLN A 55 -11.75 6.47 9.86
N LYS A 56 -13.08 6.64 9.78
CA LYS A 56 -13.94 5.88 8.85
C LYS A 56 -13.69 6.23 7.38
N ASP A 57 -13.25 7.45 7.12
CA ASP A 57 -13.00 8.03 5.80
C ASP A 57 -11.50 8.01 5.41
N ALA A 58 -10.63 7.41 6.24
CA ALA A 58 -9.19 7.39 6.02
C ALA A 58 -8.79 6.92 4.61
N VAL A 59 -9.41 5.85 4.12
CA VAL A 59 -9.09 5.28 2.80
C VAL A 59 -9.41 6.27 1.68
N ASP A 60 -10.57 6.92 1.71
CA ASP A 60 -10.99 7.85 0.66
C ASP A 60 -10.21 9.19 0.75
N MET A 61 -9.87 9.63 1.97
CA MET A 61 -9.00 10.80 2.17
C MET A 61 -7.59 10.53 1.61
N LEU A 62 -7.00 9.39 1.93
CA LEU A 62 -5.67 9.01 1.46
C LEU A 62 -5.66 8.78 -0.05
N ALA A 63 -6.69 8.15 -0.62
CA ALA A 63 -6.80 7.98 -2.07
C ALA A 63 -6.86 9.33 -2.79
N ASN A 64 -7.63 10.29 -2.28
CA ASN A 64 -7.65 11.65 -2.80
C ASN A 64 -6.30 12.34 -2.69
N ALA A 65 -5.60 12.19 -1.55
CA ALA A 65 -4.26 12.74 -1.36
C ALA A 65 -3.25 12.12 -2.34
N ILE A 66 -3.32 10.81 -2.61
CA ILE A 66 -2.45 10.13 -3.59
C ILE A 66 -2.61 10.76 -4.97
N ILE A 67 -3.84 10.98 -5.44
CA ILE A 67 -4.08 11.51 -6.78
C ILE A 67 -3.75 13.01 -6.87
N LYS A 68 -4.25 13.79 -5.90
CA LYS A 68 -4.19 15.26 -5.95
C LYS A 68 -2.95 15.87 -5.31
N GLY A 69 -2.16 15.05 -4.63
CA GLY A 69 -1.08 15.51 -3.77
C GLY A 69 -1.58 15.91 -2.37
N SER A 70 -0.63 16.27 -1.52
CA SER A 70 -0.90 16.67 -0.13
C SER A 70 0.08 17.73 0.32
N LYS A 71 -0.34 18.66 1.20
CA LYS A 71 0.52 19.69 1.78
C LYS A 71 0.11 19.96 3.23
N GLY A 72 1.10 20.22 4.09
CA GLY A 72 0.86 20.69 5.47
C GLY A 72 0.49 19.61 6.50
N VAL A 73 0.24 18.37 6.07
CA VAL A 73 -0.14 17.27 7.00
C VAL A 73 1.08 16.67 7.71
N TRP A 74 2.21 16.59 7.02
CA TRP A 74 3.41 15.85 7.46
C TRP A 74 4.68 16.72 7.54
N GLY A 75 4.55 18.01 7.22
CA GLY A 75 5.66 18.96 7.16
C GLY A 75 5.53 19.95 6.00
N PRO A 76 6.59 20.74 5.75
CA PRO A 76 6.58 21.78 4.73
C PRO A 76 6.68 21.25 3.29
N VAL A 77 7.22 20.04 3.11
CA VAL A 77 7.38 19.42 1.79
C VAL A 77 6.03 18.87 1.31
N PRO A 78 5.48 19.36 0.18
CA PRO A 78 4.26 18.82 -0.38
C PRO A 78 4.53 17.50 -1.10
N MET A 79 3.57 16.57 -1.04
CA MET A 79 3.50 15.44 -1.95
C MET A 79 2.88 15.92 -3.28
N PRO A 80 3.56 15.80 -4.43
CA PRO A 80 2.99 16.14 -5.72
C PRO A 80 1.78 15.27 -6.09
N ALA A 81 0.96 15.74 -7.03
CA ALA A 81 -0.10 14.94 -7.62
C ALA A 81 0.48 13.74 -8.39
N ASN A 82 -0.05 12.54 -8.17
CA ASN A 82 0.33 11.34 -8.92
C ASN A 82 -0.66 11.11 -10.07
N THR A 83 -0.51 11.86 -11.15
CA THR A 83 -1.43 11.84 -12.30
C THR A 83 -1.46 10.51 -13.07
N GLN A 84 -0.45 9.66 -12.85
CA GLN A 84 -0.34 8.30 -13.39
C GLN A 84 -1.10 7.22 -12.58
N VAL A 85 -1.74 7.62 -11.48
CA VAL A 85 -2.50 6.71 -10.59
C VAL A 85 -3.99 6.96 -10.81
N SER A 86 -4.70 5.90 -11.19
CA SER A 86 -6.15 5.94 -11.34
C SER A 86 -6.87 5.96 -9.97
N ALA A 87 -8.15 6.31 -9.96
CA ALA A 87 -8.96 6.31 -8.74
C ALA A 87 -9.03 4.92 -8.06
N ALA A 88 -9.09 3.85 -8.87
CA ALA A 88 -9.10 2.49 -8.36
C ALA A 88 -7.76 2.12 -7.69
N GLU A 89 -6.64 2.34 -8.39
CA GLU A 89 -5.30 2.09 -7.86
C GLU A 89 -5.02 2.91 -6.60
N ALA A 90 -5.46 4.18 -6.56
CA ALA A 90 -5.29 5.02 -5.38
C ALA A 90 -6.05 4.45 -4.16
N LYS A 91 -7.23 3.88 -4.36
CA LYS A 91 -8.01 3.24 -3.31
C LYS A 91 -7.38 1.93 -2.83
N GLU A 92 -6.83 1.14 -3.75
CA GLU A 92 -6.06 -0.07 -3.41
C GLU A 92 -4.81 0.27 -2.58
N LEU A 93 -4.03 1.27 -3.02
CA LEU A 93 -2.86 1.76 -2.30
C LEU A 93 -3.23 2.31 -0.92
N ALA A 94 -4.26 3.13 -0.82
CA ALA A 94 -4.73 3.67 0.46
C ALA A 94 -5.19 2.56 1.43
N THR A 95 -5.94 1.59 0.91
CA THR A 95 -6.39 0.43 1.71
C THR A 95 -5.21 -0.39 2.20
N TRP A 96 -4.21 -0.61 1.35
CA TRP A 96 -2.98 -1.30 1.72
C TRP A 96 -2.18 -0.53 2.76
N VAL A 97 -1.99 0.78 2.60
CA VAL A 97 -1.31 1.60 3.61
C VAL A 97 -2.02 1.48 4.96
N MET A 98 -3.35 1.53 5.00
CA MET A 98 -4.12 1.39 6.23
C MET A 98 -4.07 -0.01 6.87
N SER A 99 -3.61 -1.03 6.15
CA SER A 99 -3.40 -2.38 6.70
C SER A 99 -2.02 -2.57 7.34
N LEU A 100 -1.06 -1.68 7.08
CA LEU A 100 0.31 -1.71 7.61
C LEU A 100 0.38 -1.18 9.05
N LYS A 101 -0.43 -1.71 9.96
CA LYS A 101 -0.43 -1.32 11.38
C LYS A 101 0.75 -1.91 12.15
#